data_AF-A0A2P7BEQ6-F1
#
_entry.id   AF-A0A2P7BEQ6-F1
#
_cell.length_a   1.000
_cell.length_b   1.000
_cell.length_c   1.000
_cell.angle_alpha   90.00
_cell.angle_beta   90.00
_cell.angle_gamma   90.00
#
_symmetry.space_group_name_H-M   'P 1'
#
loop_
_entity.id
_entity.type
_entity.pdbx_description
1 polymer ?
#
loop_
_entity_poly.entity_id
_entity_poly.type
_entity_poly.pdbx_seq_one_letter_code
_entity_poly.pdbx_strand_id
1 'polypeptide(L)' 'MAMLRPDKPRKHSDRFDACKMAIADEPIELVGRACDVGWHRDEVLAAIAELTDNLALARREDVALSIELHVAQLMKKRNF' A
#
# COMPACT_ATOMS: atom_id res chain seq x y z
N MET A 1 11.12 6.28 -13.09
CA MET A 1 10.30 6.98 -14.12
C MET A 1 9.18 7.76 -13.43
N ALA A 2 8.37 8.55 -14.13
CA ALA A 2 7.14 9.10 -13.55
C ALA A 2 6.02 8.05 -13.60
N MET A 3 5.32 7.80 -12.47
CA MET A 3 4.17 6.90 -12.43
C MET A 3 3.06 7.39 -13.38
N LEU A 4 2.70 6.55 -14.35
CA LEU A 4 1.59 6.83 -15.26
C LEU A 4 0.26 6.70 -14.51
N ARG A 5 -0.71 7.57 -14.83
CA ARG A 5 -2.06 7.44 -14.29
C ARG A 5 -2.68 6.13 -14.76
N PRO A 6 -3.45 5.42 -13.91
CA PRO A 6 -4.17 4.24 -14.34
C PRO A 6 -5.13 4.57 -15.48
N ASP A 7 -5.02 3.86 -16.59
CA ASP A 7 -5.84 3.96 -17.80
C ASP A 7 -7.10 3.07 -17.73
N LYS A 8 -7.00 1.92 -17.06
CA LYS A 8 -8.08 0.94 -16.89
C LYS A 8 -8.98 1.26 -15.70
N PRO A 9 -10.32 1.00 -15.73
CA PRO A 9 -11.22 1.15 -14.57
C PRO A 9 -10.89 0.25 -13.37
N ARG A 10 -11.34 0.61 -12.16
CA ARG A 10 -10.94 -0.06 -10.89
C ARG A 10 -11.21 -1.57 -10.88
N LYS A 11 -12.29 -2.01 -11.54
CA LYS A 11 -12.74 -3.41 -11.59
C LYS A 11 -12.18 -4.20 -12.78
N HIS A 12 -11.35 -3.60 -13.62
CA HIS A 12 -10.78 -4.29 -14.78
C HIS A 12 -9.77 -5.36 -14.31
N SER A 13 -9.86 -6.58 -14.87
CA SER A 13 -9.01 -7.72 -14.50
C SER A 13 -7.52 -7.37 -14.53
N ASP A 14 -7.07 -6.76 -15.61
CA ASP A 14 -5.66 -6.48 -15.85
C ASP A 14 -5.15 -5.24 -15.11
N ARG A 15 -5.99 -4.55 -14.32
CA ARG A 15 -5.57 -3.33 -13.63
C ARG A 15 -4.52 -3.62 -12.56
N PHE A 16 -4.56 -4.82 -11.97
CA PHE A 16 -3.52 -5.24 -11.04
C PHE A 16 -2.17 -5.39 -11.75
N ASP A 17 -2.13 -6.05 -12.90
CA ASP A 17 -0.88 -6.20 -13.66
C ASP A 17 -0.34 -4.86 -14.16
N ALA A 18 -1.22 -3.98 -14.66
CA ALA A 18 -0.83 -2.62 -15.02
C ALA A 18 -0.25 -1.85 -13.81
N CYS A 19 -0.84 -2.00 -12.61
CA CYS A 19 -0.33 -1.40 -11.40
C CYS A 19 1.05 -1.95 -11.02
N LYS A 20 1.26 -3.28 -11.08
CA LYS A 20 2.57 -3.89 -10.81
C LYS A 20 3.63 -3.35 -11.76
N MET A 21 3.35 -3.31 -13.06
CA MET A 21 4.30 -2.81 -14.05
C MET A 21 4.64 -1.35 -13.84
N ALA A 22 3.65 -0.52 -13.47
CA ALA A 22 3.85 0.92 -13.24
C ALA A 22 4.74 1.24 -12.03
N ILE A 23 4.94 0.29 -11.11
CA ILE A 23 5.74 0.49 -9.88
C ILE A 23 6.96 -0.45 -9.81
N ALA A 24 7.20 -1.28 -10.81
CA ALA A 24 8.17 -2.38 -10.69
C ALA A 24 9.62 -1.88 -10.57
N ASP A 25 9.94 -0.77 -11.25
CA ASP A 25 11.30 -0.25 -11.32
C ASP A 25 11.79 0.23 -9.95
N GLU A 26 10.96 0.92 -9.18
CA GLU A 26 11.39 1.55 -7.93
C GLU A 26 11.82 0.54 -6.84
N PRO A 27 11.07 -0.54 -6.55
CA PRO A 27 11.50 -1.60 -5.64
C PRO A 27 12.75 -2.34 -6.15
N ILE A 28 12.85 -2.58 -7.46
CA ILE A 28 14.03 -3.25 -8.05
C ILE A 28 15.28 -2.39 -7.82
N GLU A 29 15.20 -1.09 -8.11
CA GLU A 29 16.31 -0.17 -7.86
C GLU A 29 16.64 -0.03 -6.37
N LEU A 30 15.62 -0.04 -5.49
CA LEU A 30 15.83 -0.04 -4.04
C LEU A 30 16.62 -1.27 -3.59
N VAL A 31 16.25 -2.45 -4.07
CA VAL A 31 16.97 -3.71 -3.78
C VAL A 31 18.41 -3.62 -4.26
N GLY A 32 18.63 -3.10 -5.48
CA GLY A 32 19.97 -2.89 -6.03
C GLY A 32 20.83 -2.00 -5.14
N ARG A 33 20.34 -0.79 -4.82
CA ARG A 33 21.08 0.17 -3.98
C ARG A 33 21.36 -0.36 -2.57
N ALA A 34 20.44 -1.13 -1.99
CA ALA A 34 20.66 -1.74 -0.68
C ALA A 34 21.75 -2.82 -0.73
N CYS A 35 21.77 -3.63 -1.80
CA CYS A 35 22.83 -4.62 -2.02
C CYS A 35 24.19 -3.95 -2.24
N ASP A 36 24.24 -2.83 -2.98
CA ASP A 36 25.49 -2.09 -3.25
C ASP A 36 26.15 -1.55 -1.97
N VAL A 37 25.37 -1.31 -0.91
CA VAL A 37 25.89 -0.88 0.41
C VAL A 37 26.08 -2.04 1.40
N GLY A 38 25.93 -3.29 0.94
CA GLY A 38 26.32 -4.49 1.68
C GLY A 38 25.18 -5.30 2.32
N TRP A 39 23.92 -4.93 2.13
CA TRP A 39 22.80 -5.76 2.60
C TRP A 39 22.62 -7.00 1.75
N HIS A 40 22.25 -8.13 2.36
CA HIS A 40 21.94 -9.32 1.60
C HIS A 40 20.56 -9.17 0.93
N ARG A 41 20.43 -9.65 -0.31
CA ARG A 41 19.19 -9.53 -1.09
C ARG A 41 17.96 -10.04 -0.34
N ASP A 42 18.09 -11.17 0.35
CA ASP A 42 16.99 -11.80 1.09
C ASP A 42 16.53 -10.95 2.28
N GLU A 43 17.45 -10.25 2.96
CA GLU A 43 17.13 -9.33 4.06
C GLU A 43 16.31 -8.15 3.54
N VAL A 44 16.72 -7.58 2.41
CA VAL A 44 16.03 -6.44 1.81
C VAL A 44 14.62 -6.83 1.34
N LEU A 45 14.48 -7.99 0.70
CA LEU A 45 13.17 -8.48 0.25
C LEU A 45 12.25 -8.78 1.43
N ALA A 46 12.76 -9.40 2.49
CA ALA A 46 11.98 -9.65 3.72
C ALA A 46 11.52 -8.34 4.37
N ALA A 47 12.41 -7.35 4.49
CA ALA A 47 12.07 -6.05 5.04
C ALA A 47 11.01 -5.30 4.20
N ILE A 48 11.11 -5.34 2.86
CA ILE A 48 10.09 -4.74 1.97
C ILE A 48 8.73 -5.40 2.20
N ALA A 49 8.67 -6.73 2.31
CA ALA A 49 7.43 -7.45 2.57
C ALA A 49 6.80 -7.02 3.90
N GLU A 50 7.58 -7.01 4.98
CA GLU A 50 7.12 -6.57 6.31
C GLU A 50 6.61 -5.12 6.30
N LEU A 51 7.32 -4.20 5.63
CA LEU A 51 6.89 -2.81 5.48
C LEU A 51 5.55 -2.69 4.73
N THR A 52 5.36 -3.48 3.67
CA THR A 52 4.09 -3.48 2.93
C THR A 52 2.92 -4.04 3.73
N ASP A 53 3.16 -5.09 4.52
CA ASP A 53 2.16 -5.66 5.43
C ASP A 53 1.76 -4.67 6.52
N ASN A 54 2.76 -4.02 7.15
CA ASN A 54 2.53 -3.00 8.16
C ASN A 54 1.73 -1.81 7.59
N LEU A 55 2.05 -1.36 6.37
CA LEU A 55 1.31 -0.28 5.71
C LEU A 55 -0.15 -0.69 5.40
N ALA A 56 -0.37 -1.95 5.03
CA ALA A 56 -1.72 -2.48 4.80
C ALA A 56 -2.54 -2.55 6.11
N LEU A 57 -1.89 -2.89 7.23
CA LEU A 57 -2.51 -2.89 8.56
C LEU A 57 -2.84 -1.48 9.06
N ALA A 58 -1.90 -0.53 8.96
CA ALA A 58 -2.13 0.85 9.36
C ALA A 58 -3.34 1.47 8.64
N ARG A 59 -3.49 1.21 7.33
CA ARG A 59 -4.68 1.63 6.57
C ARG A 59 -5.99 1.03 7.10
N ARG A 60 -5.96 -0.18 7.65
CA ARG A 60 -7.16 -0.81 8.22
C ARG A 60 -7.52 -0.18 9.56
N GLU A 61 -6.53 0.18 10.38
CA GLU A 61 -6.75 0.88 11.64
C GLU A 61 -7.39 2.25 11.42
N ASP A 62 -6.88 3.04 10.46
CA ASP A 62 -7.48 4.33 10.09
C ASP A 62 -8.95 4.17 9.65
N VAL A 63 -9.24 3.13 8.85
CA VAL A 63 -10.61 2.82 8.40
C VAL A 63 -11.48 2.41 9.57
N ALA A 64 -11.01 1.56 10.47
CA ALA A 64 -11.75 1.13 11.66
C ALA A 64 -12.10 2.34 12.55
N LEU A 65 -11.13 3.21 12.82
CA LEU A 65 -11.33 4.43 13.61
C LEU A 65 -12.35 5.37 12.96
N SER A 66 -12.30 5.50 11.62
CA SER A 66 -13.26 6.32 10.88
C SER A 66 -14.70 5.79 10.95
N ILE A 67 -14.86 4.46 10.96
CA ILE A 67 -16.15 3.79 11.10
C ILE A 67 -16.69 3.99 12.52
N GLU A 68 -15.86 3.78 13.54
CA GLU A 68 -16.24 3.98 14.94
C GLU A 68 -16.71 5.41 15.21
N LEU A 69 -15.98 6.41 14.72
CA LEU A 69 -16.36 7.82 14.81
C LEU A 69 -17.68 8.10 14.09
N HIS A 70 -17.88 7.54 12.90
CA HIS A 70 -19.12 7.70 12.14
C HIS A 70 -20.31 7.08 12.86
N VAL A 71 -20.17 5.86 13.41
CA VAL A 71 -21.20 5.19 14.20
C VAL A 71 -21.52 5.98 15.48
N ALA A 72 -20.51 6.47 16.20
CA ALA A 72 -20.72 7.29 17.39
C ALA A 72 -21.48 8.59 17.07
N GLN A 73 -21.19 9.24 15.95
CA GLN A 73 -21.92 10.42 15.48
C GLN A 73 -23.38 10.11 15.15
N LEU A 74 -23.65 8.99 14.46
CA LEU A 74 -25.01 8.55 14.15
C LEU A 74 -25.81 8.24 15.42
N MET A 75 -25.21 7.55 16.39
CA MET A 75 -25.85 7.25 17.68
C MET A 75 -26.14 8.53 18.47
N LYS A 76 -25.25 9.52 18.45
CA LYS A 76 -25.46 10.82 19.10
C LYS A 76 -26.60 11.60 18.45
N LYS A 77 -26.77 11.55 17.12
CA LYS A 77 -27.88 12.19 16.41
C LYS A 77 -29.23 11.51 16.63
N ARG A 78 -29.26 10.20 16.92
CA ARG A 78 -30.50 9.44 17.16
C ARG A 78 -31.10 9.66 18.56
N ASN A 79 -30.32 10.24 19.47
CA ASN A 79 -30.72 10.53 20.85
C ASN A 79 -31.18 11.99 21.07
N PHE A 80 -31.44 12.73 19.99
CA PHE A 80 -32.14 14.04 19.96
C PHE A 80 -33.34 13.93 19.02
#